data_AF-A0A6P0K3B3-F1
#
_entry.id   AF-A0A6P0K3B3-F1
#
_cell.length_a   1.000
_cell.length_b   1.000
_cell.length_c   1.000
_cell.angle_alpha   90.00
_cell.angle_beta   90.00
_cell.angle_gamma   90.00
#
_symmetry.space_group_name_H-M   'P 1'
#
loop_
_entity.id
_entity.type
_entity.pdbx_description
1 polymer ?
#
loop_
_entity_poly.entity_id
_entity_poly.type
_entity_poly.pdbx_seq_one_letter_code
_entity_poly.pdbx_strand_id
1 'polypeptide(L)' 'MKLAILQSARLCDAQLQGADIRQADLSGASLLDTNLEGAFIHLADFRKAHHLKQEQIISAHGLARLPDYLNTQ' A
#
# COMPACT_ATOMS: atom_id res chain seq x y z
N MET A 1 2.95 -17.29 7.58
CA MET A 1 2.42 -15.92 7.40
C MET A 1 1.12 -15.99 6.61
N LYS A 2 0.12 -15.20 6.98
CA LYS A 2 -1.18 -15.17 6.33
C LYS A 2 -1.21 -13.95 5.40
N LEU A 3 -1.58 -14.17 4.14
CA LEU A 3 -1.84 -13.08 3.21
C LEU A 3 -3.01 -12.24 3.77
N ALA A 4 -2.80 -10.92 3.94
CA ALA A 4 -3.89 -10.01 4.27
C ALA A 4 -4.67 -9.69 2.99
N ILE A 5 -5.99 -9.90 3.03
CA ILE A 5 -6.88 -9.59 1.90
C ILE A 5 -7.59 -8.28 2.25
N LEU A 6 -7.16 -7.20 1.61
CA LEU A 6 -7.66 -5.83 1.77
C LEU A 6 -8.12 -5.26 0.41
N GLN A 7 -8.43 -6.14 -0.55
CA GLN A 7 -8.94 -5.75 -1.85
C GLN A 7 -10.17 -4.86 -1.70
N SER A 8 -10.14 -3.71 -2.37
CA SER A 8 -11.20 -2.69 -2.33
C SER A 8 -11.53 -2.16 -0.93
N ALA A 9 -10.65 -2.37 0.06
CA ALA A 9 -10.84 -1.84 1.40
C ALA A 9 -10.78 -0.31 1.40
N ARG A 10 -11.57 0.31 2.29
CA ARG A 10 -11.46 1.74 2.59
C ARG A 10 -10.49 1.90 3.76
N LEU A 11 -9.25 2.30 3.46
CA LEU A 11 -8.17 2.51 4.43
C LEU A 11 -7.89 4.01 4.64
N CYS A 12 -8.88 4.86 4.34
CA CYS A 12 -8.76 6.30 4.54
C CYS A 12 -8.35 6.60 5.99
N ASP A 13 -7.35 7.46 6.17
CA ASP A 13 -6.79 7.86 7.47
C ASP A 13 -6.19 6.73 8.34
N ALA A 14 -6.06 5.52 7.78
CA ALA A 14 -5.56 4.38 8.52
C ALA A 14 -4.09 4.57 8.94
N GLN A 15 -3.79 4.23 10.19
CA GLN A 15 -2.44 4.31 10.75
C GLN A 15 -1.77 2.94 10.63
N LEU A 16 -0.99 2.75 9.56
CA LEU A 16 -0.25 1.52 9.26
C LEU A 16 1.26 1.71 9.40
N GLN A 17 1.70 2.69 10.19
CA GLN A 17 3.10 2.94 10.49
C GLN A 17 3.76 1.67 11.05
N GLY A 18 4.88 1.24 10.47
CA GLY A 18 5.62 0.05 10.87
C GLY A 18 4.87 -1.28 10.69
N ALA A 19 3.69 -1.27 10.05
CA ALA A 19 2.89 -2.46 9.88
C ALA A 19 3.56 -3.47 8.93
N ASP A 20 3.36 -4.76 9.22
CA ASP A 20 3.78 -5.83 8.34
C ASP A 20 2.63 -6.21 7.38
N ILE A 21 2.67 -5.65 6.17
CA ILE A 21 1.70 -5.91 5.10
C ILE A 21 2.37 -6.60 3.90
N ARG A 22 3.42 -7.38 4.16
CA ARG A 22 4.10 -8.18 3.14
C ARG A 22 3.11 -9.13 2.47
N GLN A 23 3.17 -9.21 1.15
CA GLN A 23 2.29 -10.04 0.31
C GLN A 23 0.78 -9.74 0.45
N ALA A 24 0.39 -8.61 1.04
CA ALA A 24 -1.01 -8.23 1.14
C ALA A 24 -1.61 -7.87 -0.23
N ASP A 25 -2.88 -8.23 -0.44
CA ASP A 25 -3.65 -7.77 -1.60
C ASP A 25 -4.40 -6.49 -1.21
N LEU A 26 -3.91 -5.34 -1.66
CA LEU A 26 -4.54 -4.02 -1.53
C LEU A 26 -5.10 -3.53 -2.87
N SER A 27 -5.35 -4.43 -3.82
CA SER A 27 -5.81 -4.05 -5.14
C SER A 27 -7.15 -3.31 -5.06
N GLY A 28 -7.24 -2.14 -5.69
CA GLY A 28 -8.43 -1.29 -5.63
C GLY A 28 -8.75 -0.66 -4.27
N ALA A 29 -7.89 -0.80 -3.25
CA ALA A 29 -8.10 -0.16 -1.96
C ALA A 29 -8.00 1.38 -2.08
N SER A 30 -8.74 2.10 -1.23
CA SER A 30 -8.59 3.56 -1.07
C SER A 30 -7.60 3.84 0.05
N LEU A 31 -6.48 4.48 -0.30
CA LEU A 31 -5.38 4.79 0.62
C LEU A 31 -5.27 6.29 0.90
N LEU A 32 -6.39 7.02 0.81
CA LEU A 32 -6.43 8.46 1.07
C LEU A 32 -5.91 8.75 2.49
N ASP A 33 -4.84 9.51 2.61
CA ASP A 33 -4.23 9.92 3.88
C ASP A 33 -3.85 8.74 4.80
N THR A 34 -3.66 7.54 4.25
CA THR A 34 -3.10 6.39 4.97
C THR A 34 -1.63 6.65 5.30
N ASN A 35 -1.24 6.40 6.55
CA ASN A 35 0.15 6.46 6.99
C ASN A 35 0.82 5.10 6.82
N LEU A 36 1.77 4.98 5.89
CA LEU A 36 2.58 3.79 5.61
C LEU A 36 4.05 3.95 6.01
N GLU A 37 4.37 4.93 6.84
CA GLU A 37 5.75 5.20 7.26
C GLU A 37 6.40 3.97 7.90
N GLY A 38 7.53 3.52 7.36
CA GLY A 38 8.25 2.34 7.85
C GLY A 38 7.51 1.01 7.68
N ALA A 39 6.38 0.97 6.98
CA ALA A 39 5.62 -0.27 6.75
C ALA A 39 6.41 -1.25 5.87
N PHE A 40 6.32 -2.55 6.14
CA PHE A 40 6.93 -3.58 5.31
C PHE A 40 5.96 -4.01 4.21
N ILE A 41 6.24 -3.58 2.97
CA ILE A 41 5.33 -3.72 1.82
C ILE A 41 5.83 -4.72 0.77
N HIS A 42 6.85 -5.53 1.10
CA HIS A 42 7.44 -6.47 0.14
C HIS A 42 6.38 -7.40 -0.48
N LEU A 43 6.31 -7.42 -1.81
CA LEU A 43 5.34 -8.20 -2.62
C LEU A 43 3.86 -7.82 -2.39
N ALA A 44 3.56 -6.72 -1.71
CA ALA A 44 2.19 -6.23 -1.62
C ALA A 44 1.68 -5.80 -3.00
N ASP A 45 0.40 -5.99 -3.25
CA ASP A 45 -0.25 -5.63 -4.51
C ASP A 45 -1.11 -4.38 -4.32
N PHE A 46 -0.62 -3.24 -4.79
CA PHE A 46 -1.35 -1.97 -4.80
C PHE A 46 -1.91 -1.66 -6.19
N ARG A 47 -1.94 -2.61 -7.14
CA ARG A 47 -2.46 -2.32 -8.47
C ARG A 47 -3.91 -1.86 -8.38
N LYS A 48 -4.24 -0.82 -9.15
CA LYS A 48 -5.55 -0.15 -9.11
C LYS A 48 -5.90 0.53 -7.77
N ALA A 49 -4.99 0.56 -6.78
CA ALA A 49 -5.25 1.29 -5.56
C ALA A 49 -5.49 2.77 -5.88
N HIS A 50 -6.42 3.36 -5.15
CA HIS A 50 -6.83 4.74 -5.30
C HIS A 50 -6.15 5.60 -4.26
N HIS A 51 -5.80 6.83 -4.66
CA HIS A 51 -5.20 7.84 -3.79
C HIS A 51 -3.84 7.50 -3.18
N LEU A 52 -3.19 6.42 -3.64
CA LEU A 52 -1.81 6.12 -3.24
C LEU A 52 -0.88 7.16 -3.89
N LYS A 53 -0.05 7.82 -3.09
CA LYS A 53 0.92 8.79 -3.59
C LYS A 53 2.35 8.32 -3.28
N GLN A 54 3.31 8.81 -4.06
CA GLN A 54 4.72 8.44 -3.88
C GLN A 54 5.20 8.77 -2.46
N GLU A 55 4.73 9.90 -1.89
CA GLU A 55 5.08 10.37 -0.55
C GLU A 55 4.60 9.41 0.55
N GLN A 56 3.53 8.65 0.32
CA GLN A 56 3.02 7.69 1.32
C GLN A 56 3.90 6.45 1.40
N ILE A 57 4.58 6.07 0.32
CA ILE A 57 5.37 4.84 0.22
C ILE A 57 6.88 5.09 0.20
N ILE A 58 7.34 6.35 0.14
CA ILE A 58 8.77 6.70 0.07
C ILE A 58 9.56 6.21 1.29
N SER A 59 8.93 6.19 2.46
CA SER A 59 9.49 5.70 3.72
C SER A 59 9.11 4.26 4.03
N ALA A 60 8.36 3.59 3.16
CA ALA A 60 8.03 2.18 3.30
C ALA A 60 9.21 1.28 2.89
N HIS A 61 9.21 0.06 3.40
CA HIS A 61 10.29 -0.90 3.19
C HIS A 61 9.87 -2.01 2.23
N GLY A 62 10.64 -2.12 1.14
CA GLY A 62 10.54 -3.20 0.16
C GLY A 62 9.86 -2.80 -1.13
N LEU A 63 9.98 -3.68 -2.14
CA LEU A 63 9.35 -3.52 -3.44
C LEU A 63 7.92 -4.05 -3.42
N ALA A 64 6.99 -3.27 -3.95
CA ALA A 64 5.58 -3.61 -4.09
C ALA A 64 5.14 -3.43 -5.55
N ARG A 65 3.98 -3.98 -5.90
CA ARG A 65 3.37 -3.76 -7.22
C ARG A 65 2.54 -2.49 -7.15
N LEU A 66 3.02 -1.41 -7.76
CA LEU A 66 2.38 -0.10 -7.69
C LEU A 66 1.31 0.08 -8.78
N PRO A 67 0.34 1.00 -8.59
CA PRO A 67 -0.54 1.48 -9.64
C PRO A 67 0.22 2.04 -10.84
N ASP A 68 -0.35 1.91 -12.03
CA ASP A 68 0.29 2.35 -13.28
C ASP A 68 0.68 3.83 -13.25
N TYR A 69 -0.12 4.69 -12.61
CA TYR A 69 0.15 6.13 -12.51
C TYR A 69 1.35 6.51 -11.62
N LEU A 70 1.86 5.58 -10.79
CA LEU A 70 3.11 5.76 -10.04
C LEU A 70 4.31 5.10 -10.73
N ASN A 71 4.07 4.22 -11.71
CA ASN A 71 5.14 3.55 -12.46
C ASN A 71 5.65 4.39 -13.65
N THR A 72 5.02 5.53 -13.96
CA THR A 72 5.29 6.33 -15.17
C THR A 72 6.15 7.57 -14.93
N GLN A 73 7.02 7.58 -13.91
CA GLN A 73 8.04 8.64 -13.69
C GLN A 73 9.45 8.16 -14.05
#